data_AF-A0A957B8B4-F1
#
_entry.id   AF-A0A957B8B4-F1
#
_cell.length_a   1.000
_cell.length_b   1.000
_cell.length_c   1.000
_cell.angle_alpha   90.00
_cell.angle_beta   90.00
_cell.angle_gamma   90.00
#
_symmetry.space_group_name_H-M   'P 1'
#
loop_
_entity.id
_entity.type
_entity.pdbx_description
1 polymer ?
#
loop_
_entity_poly.entity_id
_entity_poly.type
_entity_poly.pdbx_seq_one_letter_code
_entity_poly.pdbx_strand_id
1 'polypeptide(L)'
;MPPRNEAERTELRELIFLLREGVYVETQEALYELTTRGWLHDGSLNGAQLNGARLNGADLRGAILSRADLSHAELNVAQLDRVRLTGARLNGAALQGSSIMEADLMDAYLMGTNLTDAKLNGTNLTYAALNKAILRSASLREANLSGASMLSTDLEGANLAFTNMLGAKIHRSSLDHAILEAADLRDVSLRESTLRHTECIKTNFSSVDVWRCDFEGALFGHTIFSDTDLAETKCLDTIRHAAPSFIDVATLIKSGMLPEVFLRGMGLPDDTIDHLADLRRRSIEWQTVLITYSYDDAEFAAELYEALQDRGVRCWLNGYDTNSEEGDAGIHTWDAMLLCCSKASLTRAWAAREVRWAIDQERTTKNQHRRQKLIPLNLDGYLFTEDCRTRLPMWEQVVDRKHFPFLNSVESADFDLHVDQLVNALQGRGDFSLPEDVLFE
;
A
#
# COMPACT_ATOMS: atom_id res chain seq x y z
N MET A 1 -24.58 17.50 -30.45
CA MET A 1 -24.43 18.98 -30.54
C MET A 1 -25.19 19.58 -29.37
N PRO A 2 -24.67 20.62 -28.70
CA PRO A 2 -25.39 21.23 -27.58
C PRO A 2 -26.74 21.81 -28.02
N PRO A 3 -27.74 21.87 -27.13
CA PRO A 3 -29.05 22.44 -27.45
C PRO A 3 -28.92 23.90 -27.90
N ARG A 4 -29.52 24.22 -29.05
CA ARG A 4 -29.33 25.45 -29.82
C ARG A 4 -30.22 26.61 -29.37
N ASN A 5 -31.34 26.31 -28.73
CA ASN A 5 -32.34 27.30 -28.32
C ASN A 5 -32.93 26.96 -26.94
N GLU A 6 -33.72 27.87 -26.36
CA GLU A 6 -34.26 27.69 -25.01
C GLU A 6 -35.31 26.56 -24.92
N ALA A 7 -36.00 26.25 -26.02
CA ALA A 7 -36.94 25.12 -26.07
C ALA A 7 -36.19 23.79 -25.94
N GLU A 8 -35.14 23.58 -26.74
CA GLU A 8 -34.26 22.40 -26.65
C GLU A 8 -33.58 22.29 -25.27
N ARG A 9 -33.24 23.42 -24.64
CA ARG A 9 -32.70 23.42 -23.26
C ARG A 9 -33.74 23.02 -22.22
N THR A 10 -34.99 23.41 -22.42
CA THR A 10 -36.10 23.03 -21.54
C THR A 10 -36.38 21.53 -21.66
N GLU A 11 -36.45 21.03 -22.88
CA GLU A 11 -36.61 19.61 -23.18
C GLU A 11 -35.44 18.77 -22.64
N LEU A 12 -34.20 19.23 -22.79
CA LEU A 12 -33.03 18.59 -22.16
C LEU A 12 -33.20 18.50 -20.63
N ARG A 13 -33.70 19.55 -19.97
CA ARG A 13 -33.95 19.52 -18.52
C ARG A 13 -35.03 18.51 -18.13
N GLU A 14 -36.09 18.39 -18.93
CA GLU A 14 -37.16 17.40 -18.71
C GLU A 14 -36.65 15.97 -18.88
N LEU A 15 -35.88 15.69 -19.94
CA LEU A 15 -35.26 14.38 -20.15
C LEU A 15 -34.29 14.03 -19.01
N ILE A 16 -33.44 14.97 -18.58
CA ILE A 16 -32.53 14.76 -17.43
C ILE A 16 -33.31 14.51 -16.13
N PHE A 17 -34.45 15.18 -15.95
CA PHE A 17 -35.32 14.97 -14.80
C PHE A 17 -35.86 13.53 -14.78
N LEU A 18 -36.37 13.04 -15.91
CA LEU A 18 -36.83 11.65 -16.04
C LEU A 18 -35.73 10.63 -15.70
N LEU A 19 -34.50 10.88 -16.18
CA LEU A 19 -33.37 10.02 -15.85
C LEU A 19 -33.03 9.99 -14.35
N ARG A 20 -33.39 11.02 -13.58
CA ARG A 20 -33.14 11.05 -12.13
C ARG A 20 -34.24 10.38 -11.31
N GLU A 21 -35.47 10.38 -11.81
CA GLU A 21 -36.60 9.70 -11.15
C GLU A 21 -36.46 8.17 -11.20
N GLY A 22 -35.82 7.63 -12.25
CA GLY A 22 -35.42 6.21 -12.31
C GLY A 22 -36.53 5.23 -12.68
N VAL A 23 -37.55 5.68 -13.40
CA VAL A 23 -38.59 4.80 -13.97
C VAL A 23 -38.08 4.20 -15.28
N TYR A 24 -37.85 2.88 -15.30
CA TYR A 24 -37.12 2.19 -16.37
C TYR A 24 -37.58 2.50 -17.80
N VAL A 25 -38.90 2.53 -18.07
CA VAL A 25 -39.43 2.79 -19.42
C VAL A 25 -39.12 4.21 -19.88
N GLU A 26 -39.38 5.18 -19.01
CA GLU A 26 -39.14 6.60 -19.25
C GLU A 26 -37.63 6.88 -19.39
N THR A 27 -36.80 6.18 -18.61
CA THR A 27 -35.33 6.24 -18.73
C THR A 27 -34.86 5.82 -20.12
N GLN A 28 -35.38 4.72 -20.68
CA GLN A 28 -34.95 4.23 -22.00
C GLN A 28 -35.39 5.15 -23.13
N GLU A 29 -36.61 5.69 -23.07
CA GLU A 29 -37.09 6.68 -24.05
C GLU A 29 -36.27 7.97 -23.98
N ALA A 30 -36.02 8.49 -22.77
CA ALA A 30 -35.20 9.67 -22.59
C ALA A 30 -33.76 9.46 -23.08
N LEU A 31 -33.16 8.30 -22.81
CA LEU A 31 -31.84 7.94 -23.32
C LEU A 31 -31.80 7.86 -24.85
N TYR A 32 -32.83 7.27 -25.46
CA TYR A 32 -32.92 7.19 -26.91
C TYR A 32 -32.95 8.60 -27.54
N GLU A 33 -33.75 9.51 -26.99
CA GLU A 33 -33.80 10.90 -27.46
C GLU A 33 -32.47 11.63 -27.26
N LEU A 34 -31.86 11.50 -26.08
CA LEU A 34 -30.56 12.14 -25.80
C LEU A 34 -29.45 11.63 -26.72
N THR A 35 -29.45 10.32 -27.01
CA THR A 35 -28.47 9.68 -27.88
C THR A 35 -28.66 10.12 -29.34
N THR A 36 -29.90 10.08 -29.85
CA THR A 36 -30.22 10.47 -31.24
C THR A 36 -29.93 11.95 -31.51
N ARG A 37 -30.11 12.81 -30.50
CA ARG A 37 -29.78 14.25 -30.59
C ARG A 37 -28.30 14.54 -30.34
N GLY A 38 -27.53 13.56 -29.86
CA GLY A 38 -26.13 13.73 -29.48
C GLY A 38 -25.97 14.77 -28.35
N TRP A 39 -26.91 14.78 -27.40
CA TRP A 39 -26.93 15.66 -26.21
C TRP A 39 -26.18 15.05 -25.03
N LEU A 40 -25.78 13.78 -25.14
CA LEU A 40 -24.94 13.10 -24.15
C LEU A 40 -23.50 13.65 -24.13
N HIS A 41 -22.95 14.02 -25.30
CA HIS A 41 -21.64 14.66 -25.44
C HIS A 41 -21.59 15.98 -24.69
N ASP A 42 -20.64 16.14 -23.76
CA ASP A 42 -20.51 17.27 -22.83
C ASP A 42 -21.78 17.54 -21.97
N GLY A 43 -22.73 16.62 -21.93
CA GLY A 43 -23.99 16.74 -21.18
C GLY A 43 -23.83 16.44 -19.70
N SER A 44 -24.68 17.01 -18.84
CA SER A 44 -24.68 16.73 -17.39
C SER A 44 -25.84 15.81 -17.00
N LEU A 45 -25.47 14.64 -16.48
CA LEU A 45 -26.33 13.54 -16.05
C LEU A 45 -25.99 13.11 -14.61
N ASN A 46 -25.53 14.06 -13.80
CA ASN A 46 -25.17 13.79 -12.40
C ASN A 46 -26.35 13.16 -11.65
N GLY A 47 -26.07 12.05 -10.96
CA GLY A 47 -27.05 11.30 -10.19
C GLY A 47 -28.12 10.57 -11.01
N ALA A 48 -27.99 10.52 -12.34
CA ALA A 48 -28.95 9.80 -13.19
C ALA A 48 -29.02 8.31 -12.84
N GLN A 49 -30.23 7.76 -12.86
CA GLN A 49 -30.55 6.35 -12.67
C GLN A 49 -30.58 5.67 -14.03
N LEU A 50 -29.43 5.12 -14.43
CA LEU A 50 -29.14 4.49 -15.72
C LEU A 50 -28.88 2.98 -15.56
N ASN A 51 -29.45 2.36 -14.52
CA ASN A 51 -29.31 0.93 -14.28
C ASN A 51 -29.88 0.14 -15.46
N GLY A 52 -29.09 -0.78 -16.02
CA GLY A 52 -29.50 -1.55 -17.20
C GLY A 52 -29.70 -0.71 -18.47
N ALA A 53 -29.21 0.54 -18.50
CA ALA A 53 -29.31 1.41 -19.67
C ALA A 53 -28.64 0.78 -20.90
N ARG A 54 -29.25 0.92 -22.08
CA ARG A 54 -28.69 0.42 -23.34
C ARG A 54 -28.01 1.56 -24.09
N LEU A 55 -26.69 1.62 -23.96
CA LEU A 55 -25.82 2.70 -24.44
C LEU A 55 -24.64 2.18 -25.28
N ASN A 56 -24.79 0.99 -25.87
CA ASN A 56 -23.76 0.42 -26.75
C ASN A 56 -23.45 1.39 -27.90
N GLY A 57 -22.18 1.73 -28.09
CA GLY A 57 -21.73 2.67 -29.12
C GLY A 57 -22.13 4.13 -28.90
N ALA A 58 -22.74 4.49 -27.76
CA ALA A 58 -23.14 5.86 -27.48
C ALA A 58 -21.93 6.81 -27.37
N ASP A 59 -22.12 8.06 -27.79
CA ASP A 59 -21.13 9.14 -27.62
C ASP A 59 -21.42 9.92 -26.34
N LEU A 60 -20.64 9.63 -25.30
CA LEU A 60 -20.68 10.20 -23.96
C LEU A 60 -19.39 10.98 -23.66
N ARG A 61 -18.62 11.35 -24.69
CA ARG A 61 -17.35 12.05 -24.49
C ARG A 61 -17.60 13.37 -23.77
N GLY A 62 -16.77 13.65 -22.76
CA GLY A 62 -16.87 14.84 -21.92
C GLY A 62 -18.12 14.92 -21.01
N ALA A 63 -19.01 13.93 -21.05
CA ALA A 63 -20.23 13.94 -20.24
C ALA A 63 -19.90 13.93 -18.73
N ILE A 64 -20.81 14.48 -17.93
CA ILE A 64 -20.69 14.51 -16.48
C ILE A 64 -21.74 13.57 -15.88
N LEU A 65 -21.29 12.42 -15.40
CA LEU A 65 -22.07 11.32 -14.84
C LEU A 65 -21.67 11.05 -13.38
N SER A 66 -21.21 12.08 -12.66
CA SER A 66 -20.79 11.94 -11.27
C SER A 66 -21.95 11.40 -10.43
N ARG A 67 -21.67 10.36 -9.65
CA ARG A 67 -22.66 9.64 -8.81
C ARG A 67 -23.86 9.05 -9.57
N ALA A 68 -23.80 8.92 -10.90
CA ALA A 68 -24.84 8.21 -11.64
C ALA A 68 -24.81 6.71 -11.32
N ASP A 69 -25.97 6.05 -11.42
CA ASP A 69 -26.07 4.60 -11.32
C ASP A 69 -26.14 3.99 -12.72
N LEU A 70 -25.03 3.46 -13.21
CA LEU A 70 -24.86 2.72 -14.47
C LEU A 70 -24.69 1.22 -14.20
N SER A 71 -25.14 0.71 -13.05
CA SER A 71 -24.98 -0.70 -12.72
C SER A 71 -25.72 -1.55 -13.76
N HIS A 72 -25.07 -2.61 -14.25
CA HIS A 72 -25.57 -3.48 -15.32
C HIS A 72 -25.88 -2.79 -16.65
N ALA A 73 -25.45 -1.55 -16.88
CA ALA A 73 -25.62 -0.87 -18.17
C ALA A 73 -24.82 -1.56 -19.29
N GLU A 74 -25.37 -1.54 -20.50
CA GLU A 74 -24.70 -1.99 -21.72
C GLU A 74 -24.01 -0.79 -22.38
N LEU A 75 -22.68 -0.71 -22.28
CA LEU A 75 -21.81 0.37 -22.78
C LEU A 75 -20.72 -0.18 -23.70
N ASN A 76 -20.94 -1.33 -24.33
CA ASN A 76 -19.97 -1.93 -25.24
C ASN A 76 -19.66 -0.94 -26.37
N VAL A 77 -18.38 -0.81 -26.71
CA VAL A 77 -17.87 0.11 -27.75
C VAL A 77 -18.32 1.58 -27.62
N ALA A 78 -18.82 1.99 -26.45
CA ALA A 78 -19.19 3.38 -26.17
C ALA A 78 -17.95 4.29 -26.17
N GLN A 79 -18.16 5.57 -26.50
CA GLN A 79 -17.13 6.61 -26.45
C GLN A 79 -17.32 7.43 -25.18
N LEU A 80 -16.49 7.17 -24.18
CA LEU A 80 -16.50 7.74 -22.83
C LEU A 80 -15.23 8.56 -22.56
N ASP A 81 -14.49 8.96 -23.59
CA ASP A 81 -13.27 9.75 -23.40
C ASP A 81 -13.58 11.04 -22.64
N ARG A 82 -12.76 11.35 -21.62
CA ARG A 82 -12.90 12.54 -20.75
C ARG A 82 -14.22 12.63 -19.98
N VAL A 83 -14.97 11.52 -19.85
CA VAL A 83 -16.17 11.48 -19.03
C VAL A 83 -15.82 11.68 -17.56
N ARG A 84 -16.69 12.35 -16.78
CA ARG A 84 -16.59 12.42 -15.32
C ARG A 84 -17.56 11.43 -14.68
N LEU A 85 -17.03 10.36 -14.11
CA LEU A 85 -17.73 9.27 -13.43
C LEU A 85 -17.35 9.19 -11.94
N THR A 86 -16.89 10.29 -11.34
CA THR A 86 -16.51 10.35 -9.93
C THR A 86 -17.63 9.80 -9.03
N GLY A 87 -17.33 8.77 -8.25
CA GLY A 87 -18.28 8.09 -7.35
C GLY A 87 -19.47 7.43 -8.05
N ALA A 88 -19.42 7.21 -9.36
CA ALA A 88 -20.50 6.52 -10.10
C ALA A 88 -20.52 5.02 -9.80
N ARG A 89 -21.69 4.40 -9.95
CA ARG A 89 -21.85 2.94 -9.83
C ARG A 89 -21.89 2.32 -11.22
N LEU A 90 -20.95 1.44 -11.51
CA LEU A 90 -20.83 0.70 -12.76
C LEU A 90 -20.78 -0.82 -12.52
N ASN A 91 -21.23 -1.27 -11.35
CA ASN A 91 -21.16 -2.67 -10.95
C ASN A 91 -21.84 -3.56 -12.00
N GLY A 92 -21.12 -4.57 -12.50
CA GLY A 92 -21.60 -5.49 -13.52
C GLY A 92 -21.93 -4.86 -14.88
N ALA A 93 -21.53 -3.62 -15.15
CA ALA A 93 -21.70 -2.99 -16.46
C ALA A 93 -20.83 -3.66 -17.54
N ALA A 94 -21.29 -3.61 -18.78
CA ALA A 94 -20.58 -4.13 -19.96
C ALA A 94 -19.91 -2.97 -20.71
N LEU A 95 -18.59 -2.88 -20.66
CA LEU A 95 -17.76 -1.82 -21.24
C LEU A 95 -16.73 -2.36 -22.24
N GLN A 96 -17.00 -3.52 -22.84
CA GLN A 96 -16.07 -4.21 -23.73
C GLN A 96 -15.76 -3.36 -24.96
N GLY A 97 -14.47 -3.20 -25.26
CA GLY A 97 -13.98 -2.39 -26.38
C GLY A 97 -14.33 -0.90 -26.32
N SER A 98 -14.85 -0.40 -25.18
CA SER A 98 -15.17 1.01 -25.00
C SER A 98 -13.90 1.87 -24.91
N SER A 99 -14.03 3.14 -25.29
CA SER A 99 -12.96 4.12 -25.11
C SER A 99 -13.28 4.97 -23.90
N ILE A 100 -12.44 4.92 -22.86
CA ILE A 100 -12.60 5.61 -21.57
C ILE A 100 -11.35 6.44 -21.27
N MET A 101 -10.69 6.95 -22.31
CA MET A 101 -9.38 7.61 -22.20
C MET A 101 -9.52 8.95 -21.48
N GLU A 102 -8.55 9.27 -20.61
CA GLU A 102 -8.51 10.53 -19.84
C GLU A 102 -9.79 10.78 -19.00
N ALA A 103 -10.56 9.75 -18.70
CA ALA A 103 -11.77 9.84 -17.89
C ALA A 103 -11.46 9.93 -16.40
N ASP A 104 -12.38 10.49 -15.62
CA ASP A 104 -12.30 10.53 -14.16
C ASP A 104 -13.26 9.52 -13.52
N LEU A 105 -12.72 8.41 -13.04
CA LEU A 105 -13.40 7.33 -12.30
C LEU A 105 -12.93 7.27 -10.84
N MET A 106 -12.47 8.38 -10.26
CA MET A 106 -12.13 8.43 -8.83
C MET A 106 -13.32 7.98 -7.97
N ASP A 107 -13.06 7.11 -7.00
CA ASP A 107 -14.06 6.49 -6.11
C ASP A 107 -15.20 5.73 -6.83
N ALA A 108 -15.06 5.40 -8.12
CA ALA A 108 -16.11 4.69 -8.85
C ALA A 108 -16.21 3.21 -8.41
N TYR A 109 -17.43 2.67 -8.42
CA TYR A 109 -17.71 1.27 -8.13
C TYR A 109 -17.79 0.46 -9.42
N LEU A 110 -16.80 -0.37 -9.69
CA LEU A 110 -16.62 -1.16 -10.92
C LEU A 110 -16.61 -2.67 -10.62
N MET A 111 -17.33 -3.11 -9.58
CA MET A 111 -17.30 -4.50 -9.16
C MET A 111 -17.92 -5.40 -10.23
N GLY A 112 -17.17 -6.39 -10.72
CA GLY A 112 -17.65 -7.31 -11.76
C GLY A 112 -17.88 -6.69 -13.13
N THR A 113 -17.42 -5.45 -13.36
CA THR A 113 -17.53 -4.77 -14.66
C THR A 113 -16.66 -5.48 -15.70
N ASN A 114 -17.17 -5.62 -16.93
CA ASN A 114 -16.39 -6.18 -18.03
C ASN A 114 -15.78 -5.06 -18.89
N LEU A 115 -14.47 -4.87 -18.78
CA LEU A 115 -13.63 -3.90 -19.47
C LEU A 115 -12.68 -4.60 -20.48
N THR A 116 -13.02 -5.81 -20.94
CA THR A 116 -12.20 -6.53 -21.92
C THR A 116 -11.97 -5.65 -23.16
N ASP A 117 -10.72 -5.55 -23.61
CA ASP A 117 -10.27 -4.71 -24.74
C ASP A 117 -10.57 -3.20 -24.60
N ALA A 118 -10.95 -2.72 -23.42
CA ALA A 118 -11.25 -1.30 -23.20
C ALA A 118 -9.98 -0.43 -23.23
N LYS A 119 -10.12 0.83 -23.66
CA LYS A 119 -9.04 1.82 -23.68
C LYS A 119 -9.18 2.79 -22.51
N LEU A 120 -8.40 2.58 -21.46
CA LEU A 120 -8.35 3.35 -20.22
C LEU A 120 -7.05 4.16 -20.08
N ASN A 121 -6.49 4.61 -21.21
CA ASN A 121 -5.24 5.35 -21.19
C ASN A 121 -5.41 6.69 -20.47
N GLY A 122 -4.51 7.00 -19.52
CA GLY A 122 -4.54 8.24 -18.74
C GLY A 122 -5.77 8.39 -17.83
N THR A 123 -6.54 7.31 -17.62
CA THR A 123 -7.76 7.34 -16.80
C THR A 123 -7.41 7.45 -15.31
N ASN A 124 -8.16 8.27 -14.58
CA ASN A 124 -8.06 8.36 -13.13
C ASN A 124 -8.99 7.32 -12.47
N LEU A 125 -8.42 6.27 -11.89
CA LEU A 125 -9.08 5.20 -11.13
C LEU A 125 -8.68 5.22 -9.64
N THR A 126 -8.23 6.38 -9.14
CA THR A 126 -7.82 6.54 -7.75
C THR A 126 -8.95 6.11 -6.80
N TYR A 127 -8.64 5.20 -5.87
CA TYR A 127 -9.59 4.59 -4.93
C TYR A 127 -10.81 3.87 -5.56
N ALA A 128 -10.77 3.57 -6.86
CA ALA A 128 -11.86 2.85 -7.52
C ALA A 128 -11.97 1.39 -7.02
N ALA A 129 -13.19 0.86 -6.97
CA ALA A 129 -13.48 -0.50 -6.54
C ALA A 129 -13.69 -1.43 -7.75
N LEU A 130 -12.61 -2.03 -8.24
CA LEU A 130 -12.51 -2.91 -9.41
C LEU A 130 -12.55 -4.41 -9.04
N ASN A 131 -13.04 -4.76 -7.86
CA ASN A 131 -13.08 -6.14 -7.39
C ASN A 131 -13.84 -7.05 -8.38
N LYS A 132 -13.24 -8.17 -8.77
CA LYS A 132 -13.81 -9.11 -9.75
C LYS A 132 -14.06 -8.53 -11.15
N ALA A 133 -13.54 -7.34 -11.45
CA ALA A 133 -13.61 -6.78 -12.80
C ALA A 133 -12.78 -7.62 -13.79
N ILE A 134 -13.16 -7.57 -15.06
CA ILE A 134 -12.47 -8.25 -16.16
C ILE A 134 -11.84 -7.20 -17.05
N LEU A 135 -10.52 -7.06 -17.02
CA LEU A 135 -9.71 -6.11 -17.79
C LEU A 135 -8.77 -6.81 -18.77
N ARG A 136 -9.17 -7.99 -19.27
CA ARG A 136 -8.38 -8.75 -20.23
C ARG A 136 -8.03 -7.91 -21.45
N SER A 137 -6.74 -7.88 -21.81
CA SER A 137 -6.22 -7.12 -22.95
C SER A 137 -6.57 -5.62 -22.94
N ALA A 138 -7.03 -5.08 -21.81
CA ALA A 138 -7.35 -3.66 -21.68
C ALA A 138 -6.05 -2.83 -21.71
N SER A 139 -6.13 -1.64 -22.29
CA SER A 139 -5.02 -0.69 -22.27
C SER A 139 -5.22 0.31 -21.15
N LEU A 140 -4.42 0.23 -20.10
CA LEU A 140 -4.43 1.13 -18.94
C LEU A 140 -3.19 2.03 -18.91
N ARG A 141 -2.52 2.25 -20.05
CA ARG A 141 -1.26 3.01 -20.09
C ARG A 141 -1.42 4.37 -19.42
N GLU A 142 -0.48 4.73 -18.54
CA GLU A 142 -0.48 6.01 -17.83
C GLU A 142 -1.71 6.25 -16.93
N ALA A 143 -2.53 5.21 -16.66
CA ALA A 143 -3.65 5.33 -15.73
C ALA A 143 -3.18 5.49 -14.29
N ASN A 144 -3.97 6.19 -13.47
CA ASN A 144 -3.75 6.28 -12.03
C ASN A 144 -4.69 5.35 -11.28
N LEU A 145 -4.15 4.26 -10.74
CA LEU A 145 -4.82 3.23 -9.95
C LEU A 145 -4.43 3.31 -8.46
N SER A 146 -3.86 4.44 -7.98
CA SER A 146 -3.42 4.57 -6.60
C SER A 146 -4.55 4.28 -5.61
N GLY A 147 -4.29 3.40 -4.65
CA GLY A 147 -5.27 2.96 -3.65
C GLY A 147 -6.48 2.18 -4.18
N ALA A 148 -6.52 1.80 -5.45
CA ALA A 148 -7.63 1.05 -6.02
C ALA A 148 -7.73 -0.37 -5.41
N SER A 149 -8.96 -0.88 -5.32
CA SER A 149 -9.24 -2.25 -4.88
C SER A 149 -9.50 -3.15 -6.08
N MET A 150 -8.59 -4.08 -6.35
CA MET A 150 -8.60 -5.02 -7.48
C MET A 150 -8.52 -6.47 -6.99
N LEU A 151 -9.38 -6.84 -6.05
CA LEU A 151 -9.46 -8.20 -5.50
C LEU A 151 -10.08 -9.15 -6.53
N SER A 152 -9.39 -10.26 -6.83
CA SER A 152 -9.85 -11.27 -7.79
C SER A 152 -10.18 -10.70 -9.17
N THR A 153 -9.41 -9.69 -9.58
CA THR A 153 -9.52 -9.02 -10.87
C THR A 153 -8.73 -9.79 -11.92
N ASP A 154 -9.25 -9.81 -13.15
CA ASP A 154 -8.61 -10.46 -14.28
C ASP A 154 -7.95 -9.40 -15.18
N LEU A 155 -6.62 -9.28 -15.12
CA LEU A 155 -5.79 -8.36 -15.90
C LEU A 155 -4.96 -9.13 -16.95
N GLU A 156 -5.37 -10.33 -17.36
CA GLU A 156 -4.64 -11.13 -18.33
C GLU A 156 -4.37 -10.34 -19.62
N GLY A 157 -3.11 -10.21 -20.03
CA GLY A 157 -2.70 -9.47 -21.22
C GLY A 157 -2.90 -7.95 -21.16
N ALA A 158 -3.27 -7.38 -20.01
CA ALA A 158 -3.50 -5.94 -19.88
C ALA A 158 -2.20 -5.14 -20.05
N ASN A 159 -2.29 -3.97 -20.68
CA ASN A 159 -1.18 -3.04 -20.81
C ASN A 159 -1.23 -1.99 -19.68
N LEU A 160 -0.45 -2.23 -18.63
CA LEU A 160 -0.31 -1.39 -17.44
C LEU A 160 0.98 -0.57 -17.48
N ALA A 161 1.56 -0.33 -18.65
CA ALA A 161 2.79 0.45 -18.75
C ALA A 161 2.60 1.87 -18.23
N PHE A 162 3.56 2.37 -17.45
CA PHE A 162 3.57 3.70 -16.84
C PHE A 162 2.40 3.99 -15.88
N THR A 163 1.69 2.96 -15.40
CA THR A 163 0.61 3.18 -14.42
C THR A 163 1.17 3.51 -13.04
N ASN A 164 0.48 4.39 -12.32
CA ASN A 164 0.65 4.54 -10.89
C ASN A 164 -0.30 3.58 -10.16
N MET A 165 0.22 2.59 -9.44
CA MET A 165 -0.56 1.65 -8.64
C MET A 165 -0.26 1.78 -7.14
N LEU A 166 0.38 2.86 -6.68
CA LEU A 166 0.79 3.06 -5.27
C LEU A 166 -0.32 2.66 -4.28
N GLY A 167 -0.02 1.71 -3.40
CA GLY A 167 -0.95 1.24 -2.36
C GLY A 167 -2.19 0.47 -2.85
N ALA A 168 -2.25 0.09 -4.12
CA ALA A 168 -3.37 -0.68 -4.66
C ALA A 168 -3.41 -2.10 -4.09
N LYS A 169 -4.63 -2.67 -3.99
CA LYS A 169 -4.87 -4.02 -3.45
C LYS A 169 -5.25 -4.98 -4.56
N ILE A 170 -4.32 -5.80 -5.00
CA ILE A 170 -4.43 -6.67 -6.17
C ILE A 170 -4.27 -8.14 -5.74
N HIS A 171 -5.08 -8.59 -4.78
CA HIS A 171 -4.98 -9.93 -4.22
C HIS A 171 -5.76 -10.96 -5.05
N ARG A 172 -5.21 -12.16 -5.21
CA ARG A 172 -5.84 -13.30 -5.93
C ARG A 172 -6.25 -12.95 -7.35
N SER A 173 -5.49 -12.09 -7.99
CA SER A 173 -5.76 -11.55 -9.33
C SER A 173 -4.80 -12.16 -10.34
N SER A 174 -5.21 -12.21 -11.61
CA SER A 174 -4.33 -12.63 -12.70
C SER A 174 -3.76 -11.41 -13.38
N LEU A 175 -2.44 -11.31 -13.46
CA LEU A 175 -1.71 -10.36 -14.31
C LEU A 175 -0.90 -11.12 -15.38
N ASP A 176 -1.29 -12.36 -15.68
CA ASP A 176 -0.57 -13.20 -16.64
C ASP A 176 -0.49 -12.51 -18.00
N HIS A 177 0.68 -12.55 -18.64
CA HIS A 177 0.96 -11.86 -19.91
C HIS A 177 0.78 -10.34 -19.89
N ALA A 178 0.56 -9.71 -18.73
CA ALA A 178 0.43 -8.26 -18.65
C ALA A 178 1.77 -7.56 -18.90
N ILE A 179 1.69 -6.27 -19.26
CA ILE A 179 2.86 -5.40 -19.45
C ILE A 179 2.87 -4.38 -18.33
N LEU A 180 3.89 -4.42 -17.46
CA LEU A 180 4.09 -3.52 -16.32
C LEU A 180 5.29 -2.58 -16.54
N GLU A 181 5.66 -2.31 -17.80
CA GLU A 181 6.82 -1.47 -18.11
C GLU A 181 6.73 -0.11 -17.39
N ALA A 182 7.72 0.20 -16.56
CA ALA A 182 7.81 1.44 -15.79
C ALA A 182 6.57 1.74 -14.92
N ALA A 183 5.79 0.71 -14.55
CA ALA A 183 4.71 0.86 -13.60
C ALA A 183 5.25 1.04 -12.17
N ASP A 184 4.58 1.87 -11.38
CA ASP A 184 4.88 2.10 -9.97
C ASP A 184 3.97 1.23 -9.09
N LEU A 185 4.51 0.15 -8.53
CA LEU A 185 3.77 -0.76 -7.66
C LEU A 185 4.14 -0.55 -6.19
N ARG A 186 4.74 0.57 -5.80
CA ARG A 186 5.09 0.78 -4.39
C ARG A 186 3.92 0.52 -3.44
N ASP A 187 4.19 -0.19 -2.34
CA ASP A 187 3.19 -0.54 -1.32
C ASP A 187 1.97 -1.32 -1.83
N VAL A 188 2.04 -1.88 -3.04
CA VAL A 188 0.98 -2.72 -3.60
C VAL A 188 0.96 -4.07 -2.88
N SER A 189 -0.24 -4.59 -2.67
CA SER A 189 -0.40 -5.98 -2.24
C SER A 189 -0.83 -6.88 -3.39
N LEU A 190 0.03 -7.81 -3.78
CA LEU A 190 -0.18 -8.79 -4.84
C LEU A 190 -0.49 -10.19 -4.29
N ARG A 191 -0.78 -10.37 -3.00
CA ARG A 191 -0.85 -11.71 -2.37
C ARG A 191 -1.69 -12.71 -3.17
N GLU A 192 -1.13 -13.91 -3.35
CA GLU A 192 -1.77 -15.02 -4.05
C GLU A 192 -2.14 -14.71 -5.52
N SER A 193 -1.56 -13.67 -6.13
CA SER A 193 -1.78 -13.32 -7.54
C SER A 193 -0.76 -14.00 -8.46
N THR A 194 -1.09 -14.04 -9.75
CA THR A 194 -0.21 -14.61 -10.77
C THR A 194 0.33 -13.51 -11.68
N LEU A 195 1.63 -13.56 -11.95
CA LEU A 195 2.34 -12.68 -12.87
C LEU A 195 3.12 -13.55 -13.88
N ARG A 196 2.46 -14.58 -14.41
CA ARG A 196 3.13 -15.52 -15.33
C ARG A 196 3.34 -14.86 -16.67
N HIS A 197 4.56 -14.96 -17.19
CA HIS A 197 4.93 -14.32 -18.46
C HIS A 197 4.66 -12.80 -18.51
N THR A 198 4.57 -12.16 -17.35
CA THR A 198 4.38 -10.71 -17.23
C THR A 198 5.70 -9.98 -17.50
N GLU A 199 5.64 -8.86 -18.20
CA GLU A 199 6.80 -8.01 -18.47
C GLU A 199 6.94 -6.94 -17.39
N CYS A 200 7.95 -7.07 -16.52
CA CYS A 200 8.21 -6.14 -15.41
C CYS A 200 9.48 -5.32 -15.63
N ILE A 201 9.64 -4.73 -16.81
CA ILE A 201 10.81 -3.91 -17.14
C ILE A 201 10.69 -2.53 -16.49
N LYS A 202 11.72 -2.05 -15.78
CA LYS A 202 11.72 -0.75 -15.05
C LYS A 202 10.61 -0.61 -14.00
N THR A 203 9.98 -1.72 -13.62
CA THR A 203 8.87 -1.72 -12.67
C THR A 203 9.37 -1.56 -11.25
N ASN A 204 8.67 -0.78 -10.44
CA ASN A 204 9.02 -0.54 -9.05
C ASN A 204 8.26 -1.51 -8.12
N PHE A 205 8.95 -2.51 -7.57
CA PHE A 205 8.45 -3.45 -6.57
C PHE A 205 8.92 -3.10 -5.14
N SER A 206 9.16 -1.83 -4.81
CA SER A 206 9.51 -1.47 -3.43
C SER A 206 8.32 -1.66 -2.47
N SER A 207 8.55 -2.34 -1.35
CA SER A 207 7.55 -2.63 -0.31
C SER A 207 6.32 -3.38 -0.82
N VAL A 208 6.46 -4.18 -1.87
CA VAL A 208 5.36 -4.93 -2.46
C VAL A 208 5.15 -6.24 -1.71
N ASP A 209 3.92 -6.51 -1.31
CA ASP A 209 3.56 -7.78 -0.70
C ASP A 209 3.27 -8.82 -1.79
N VAL A 210 4.30 -9.62 -2.10
CA VAL A 210 4.25 -10.69 -3.11
C VAL A 210 4.07 -12.09 -2.51
N TRP A 211 3.51 -12.19 -1.29
CA TRP A 211 3.34 -13.47 -0.62
C TRP A 211 2.52 -14.46 -1.48
N ARG A 212 3.11 -15.62 -1.77
CA ARG A 212 2.54 -16.67 -2.64
C ARG A 212 2.19 -16.21 -4.06
N CYS A 213 2.84 -15.16 -4.54
CA CYS A 213 2.76 -14.79 -5.95
C CYS A 213 3.46 -15.82 -6.84
N ASP A 214 2.99 -15.94 -8.07
CA ASP A 214 3.59 -16.81 -9.08
C ASP A 214 4.25 -15.98 -10.18
N PHE A 215 5.58 -16.07 -10.29
CA PHE A 215 6.37 -15.33 -11.28
C PHE A 215 6.85 -16.21 -12.45
N GLU A 216 6.16 -17.35 -12.70
CA GLU A 216 6.57 -18.30 -13.75
C GLU A 216 6.83 -17.61 -15.10
N GLY A 217 8.07 -17.69 -15.57
CA GLY A 217 8.49 -17.16 -16.87
C GLY A 217 8.31 -15.65 -17.05
N ALA A 218 8.15 -14.89 -15.96
CA ALA A 218 8.11 -13.43 -15.99
C ALA A 218 9.43 -12.84 -16.53
N LEU A 219 9.36 -11.65 -17.13
CA LEU A 219 10.52 -10.97 -17.72
C LEU A 219 10.88 -9.72 -16.94
N PHE A 220 12.03 -9.74 -16.26
CA PHE A 220 12.51 -8.64 -15.43
C PHE A 220 13.71 -7.94 -16.06
N GLY A 221 13.90 -6.66 -15.73
CA GLY A 221 15.06 -5.89 -16.17
C GLY A 221 14.93 -4.44 -15.76
N HIS A 222 15.96 -3.89 -15.11
CA HIS A 222 15.88 -2.60 -14.42
C HIS A 222 14.73 -2.52 -13.39
N THR A 223 14.24 -3.67 -12.93
CA THR A 223 13.18 -3.79 -11.92
C THR A 223 13.77 -3.51 -10.54
N ILE A 224 13.02 -2.87 -9.66
CA ILE A 224 13.49 -2.54 -8.30
C ILE A 224 12.79 -3.45 -7.28
N PHE A 225 13.55 -4.26 -6.55
CA PHE A 225 13.12 -4.95 -5.34
C PHE A 225 13.78 -4.28 -4.14
N SER A 226 13.00 -3.52 -3.39
CA SER A 226 13.45 -2.89 -2.14
C SER A 226 12.42 -3.16 -1.05
N ASP A 227 12.89 -3.51 0.14
CA ASP A 227 12.03 -3.85 1.28
C ASP A 227 10.95 -4.95 1.03
N THR A 228 11.14 -5.81 0.02
CA THR A 228 10.16 -6.80 -0.42
C THR A 228 10.50 -8.21 0.07
N ASP A 229 9.51 -8.97 0.55
CA ASP A 229 9.69 -10.36 0.98
C ASP A 229 9.39 -11.35 -0.15
N LEU A 230 10.42 -12.01 -0.66
CA LEU A 230 10.36 -13.00 -1.75
C LEU A 230 10.34 -14.45 -1.25
N ALA A 231 10.33 -14.70 0.07
CA ALA A 231 10.53 -16.05 0.63
C ALA A 231 9.48 -17.07 0.15
N GLU A 232 8.24 -16.62 0.01
CA GLU A 232 7.09 -17.44 -0.40
C GLU A 232 6.69 -17.21 -1.87
N THR A 233 7.49 -16.47 -2.63
CA THR A 233 7.25 -16.24 -4.06
C THR A 233 7.64 -17.47 -4.86
N LYS A 234 6.77 -17.89 -5.78
CA LYS A 234 6.96 -19.10 -6.57
C LYS A 234 7.71 -18.80 -7.86
N CYS A 235 8.46 -19.80 -8.33
CA CYS A 235 9.06 -19.82 -9.66
C CYS A 235 10.10 -18.71 -9.92
N LEU A 236 10.76 -18.21 -8.86
CA LEU A 236 11.84 -17.22 -8.96
C LEU A 236 13.00 -17.69 -9.87
N ASP A 237 13.27 -19.00 -9.89
CA ASP A 237 14.27 -19.68 -10.71
C ASP A 237 13.93 -19.71 -12.21
N THR A 238 12.67 -19.49 -12.57
CA THR A 238 12.19 -19.47 -13.96
C THR A 238 12.15 -18.06 -14.56
N ILE A 239 12.40 -17.02 -13.75
CA ILE A 239 12.36 -15.63 -14.19
C ILE A 239 13.42 -15.43 -15.27
N ARG A 240 13.03 -14.73 -16.33
CA ARG A 240 13.90 -14.32 -17.42
C ARG A 240 14.38 -12.91 -17.14
N HIS A 241 15.65 -12.65 -17.40
CA HIS A 241 16.27 -11.35 -17.16
C HIS A 241 16.69 -10.71 -18.49
N ALA A 242 16.08 -9.59 -18.85
CA ALA A 242 16.46 -8.78 -20.00
C ALA A 242 17.62 -7.83 -19.68
N ALA A 243 17.79 -7.47 -18.41
CA ALA A 243 18.86 -6.62 -17.88
C ALA A 243 19.00 -6.89 -16.36
N PRO A 244 20.10 -6.44 -15.72
CA PRO A 244 20.21 -6.46 -14.27
C PRO A 244 19.06 -5.69 -13.59
N SER A 245 18.65 -6.17 -12.43
CA SER A 245 17.60 -5.57 -11.60
C SER A 245 18.18 -5.31 -10.21
N PHE A 246 17.55 -4.42 -9.45
CA PHE A 246 18.07 -3.94 -8.19
C PHE A 246 17.45 -4.73 -7.05
N ILE A 247 18.27 -5.26 -6.15
CA ILE A 247 17.83 -5.92 -4.92
C ILE A 247 18.62 -5.34 -3.74
N ASP A 248 17.92 -4.90 -2.71
CA ASP A 248 18.55 -4.32 -1.53
C ASP A 248 18.81 -5.35 -0.41
N VAL A 249 19.60 -4.93 0.58
CA VAL A 249 19.96 -5.79 1.72
C VAL A 249 18.73 -6.16 2.55
N ALA A 250 17.74 -5.26 2.68
CA ALA A 250 16.50 -5.53 3.41
C ALA A 250 15.71 -6.68 2.76
N THR A 251 15.51 -6.64 1.44
CA THR A 251 14.87 -7.71 0.65
C THR A 251 15.64 -9.02 0.81
N LEU A 252 16.98 -8.99 0.70
CA LEU A 252 17.82 -10.19 0.86
C LEU A 252 17.72 -10.84 2.25
N ILE A 253 17.53 -10.03 3.30
CA ILE A 253 17.34 -10.50 4.68
C ILE A 253 15.94 -11.09 4.85
N LYS A 254 14.89 -10.35 4.47
CA LYS A 254 13.48 -10.79 4.61
C LYS A 254 13.22 -12.10 3.86
N SER A 255 13.73 -12.19 2.63
CA SER A 255 13.43 -13.30 1.71
C SER A 255 14.12 -14.61 2.06
N GLY A 256 15.09 -14.62 2.97
CA GLY A 256 15.88 -15.81 3.29
C GLY A 256 16.64 -16.37 2.08
N MET A 257 16.59 -17.69 1.86
CA MET A 257 17.35 -18.36 0.81
C MET A 257 16.66 -18.21 -0.56
N LEU A 258 17.26 -17.40 -1.43
CA LEU A 258 16.82 -17.19 -2.80
C LEU A 258 17.60 -18.06 -3.79
N PRO A 259 17.00 -18.48 -4.93
CA PRO A 259 17.70 -19.26 -5.95
C PRO A 259 18.92 -18.51 -6.51
N GLU A 260 20.05 -19.21 -6.66
CA GLU A 260 21.25 -18.57 -7.22
C GLU A 260 21.06 -18.07 -8.65
N VAL A 261 20.30 -18.80 -9.47
CA VAL A 261 19.99 -18.39 -10.86
C VAL A 261 19.28 -17.03 -10.87
N PHE A 262 18.35 -16.83 -9.94
CA PHE A 262 17.67 -15.55 -9.77
C PHE A 262 18.64 -14.44 -9.34
N LEU A 263 19.51 -14.70 -8.35
CA LEU A 263 20.50 -13.72 -7.88
C LEU A 263 21.51 -13.34 -8.98
N ARG A 264 22.00 -14.31 -9.75
CA ARG A 264 22.83 -14.06 -10.94
C ARG A 264 22.07 -13.23 -11.97
N GLY A 265 20.78 -13.54 -12.18
CA GLY A 265 19.88 -12.80 -13.06
C GLY A 265 19.64 -11.35 -12.63
N MET A 266 19.62 -11.06 -11.32
CA MET A 266 19.63 -9.69 -10.78
C MET A 266 20.95 -8.96 -11.08
N GLY A 267 22.03 -9.68 -11.38
CA GLY A 267 23.34 -9.12 -11.70
C GLY A 267 24.35 -9.20 -10.55
N LEU A 268 24.11 -10.04 -9.53
CA LEU A 268 25.08 -10.24 -8.46
C LEU A 268 26.24 -11.13 -8.96
N PRO A 269 27.51 -10.74 -8.70
CA PRO A 269 28.67 -11.61 -8.96
C PRO A 269 28.64 -12.89 -8.13
N ASP A 270 29.23 -13.98 -8.64
CA ASP A 270 29.29 -15.28 -7.95
C ASP A 270 29.95 -15.17 -6.57
N ASP A 271 31.07 -14.43 -6.45
CA ASP A 271 31.73 -14.19 -5.15
C ASP A 271 30.76 -13.60 -4.11
N THR A 272 29.91 -12.66 -4.52
CA THR A 272 28.91 -12.05 -3.62
C THR A 272 27.85 -13.06 -3.22
N ILE A 273 27.39 -13.90 -4.15
CA ILE A 273 26.39 -14.94 -3.89
C ILE A 273 26.94 -15.96 -2.88
N ASP A 274 28.19 -16.36 -3.03
CA ASP A 274 28.87 -17.28 -2.11
C ASP A 274 28.99 -16.68 -0.70
N HIS A 275 29.39 -15.41 -0.58
CA HIS A 275 29.46 -14.72 0.71
C HIS A 275 28.08 -14.57 1.37
N LEU A 276 27.02 -14.32 0.59
CA LEU A 276 25.66 -14.28 1.11
C LEU A 276 25.24 -15.64 1.69
N ALA A 277 25.60 -16.74 1.03
CA ALA A 277 25.32 -18.08 1.55
C ALA A 277 26.03 -18.33 2.90
N ASP A 278 27.27 -17.86 3.06
CA ASP A 278 28.03 -18.01 4.30
C ASP A 278 27.53 -17.10 5.43
N LEU A 279 27.18 -15.85 5.13
CA LEU A 279 26.57 -14.93 6.09
C LEU A 279 25.23 -15.48 6.61
N ARG A 280 24.47 -16.17 5.76
CA ARG A 280 23.18 -16.79 6.11
C ARG A 280 23.31 -18.06 6.96
N ARG A 281 24.46 -18.76 6.91
CA ARG A 281 24.76 -19.89 7.83
C ARG A 281 25.07 -19.42 9.25
N ARG A 282 25.47 -18.16 9.40
CA ARG A 282 25.58 -17.53 10.71
C ARG A 282 24.17 -17.09 11.09
N SER A 283 23.61 -17.70 12.15
CA SER A 283 22.44 -17.13 12.81
C SER A 283 22.88 -15.80 13.41
N ILE A 284 22.80 -14.73 12.61
CA ILE A 284 23.00 -13.41 13.13
C ILE A 284 21.60 -12.85 13.37
N GLU A 285 21.14 -12.99 14.62
CA GLU A 285 19.98 -12.29 15.16
C GLU A 285 20.31 -10.79 15.22
N TRP A 286 20.35 -10.13 14.07
CA TRP A 286 20.65 -8.72 14.01
C TRP A 286 19.40 -7.92 14.42
N GLN A 287 19.22 -7.62 15.71
CA GLN A 287 18.15 -6.69 16.10
C GLN A 287 18.47 -5.27 15.60
N THR A 288 17.59 -4.74 14.76
CA THR A 288 17.54 -3.30 14.43
C THR A 288 16.74 -2.56 15.51
N VAL A 289 17.21 -1.39 15.91
CA VAL A 289 16.63 -0.64 17.02
C VAL A 289 16.31 0.79 16.62
N LEU A 290 15.10 1.26 16.88
CA LEU A 290 14.77 2.68 16.76
C LEU A 290 14.77 3.35 18.15
N ILE A 291 15.53 4.42 18.32
CA ILE A 291 15.52 5.26 19.53
C ILE A 291 14.53 6.39 19.30
N THR A 292 13.42 6.35 20.01
CA THR A 292 12.31 7.30 19.89
C THR A 292 12.29 8.24 21.10
N TYR A 293 12.36 9.55 20.85
CA TYR A 293 12.59 10.56 21.89
C TYR A 293 11.96 11.92 21.57
N SER A 294 11.72 12.73 22.61
CA SER A 294 11.44 14.17 22.48
C SER A 294 12.75 14.93 22.24
N TYR A 295 12.77 16.04 21.51
CA TYR A 295 14.00 16.85 21.39
C TYR A 295 14.57 17.34 22.74
N ASP A 296 13.75 17.39 23.80
CA ASP A 296 14.22 17.65 25.17
C ASP A 296 15.18 16.56 25.68
N ASP A 297 15.10 15.35 25.14
CA ASP A 297 15.94 14.18 25.47
C ASP A 297 17.07 13.95 24.42
N ALA A 298 17.32 14.92 23.52
CA ALA A 298 18.20 14.72 22.37
C ALA A 298 19.66 14.41 22.73
N GLU A 299 20.18 15.02 23.80
CA GLU A 299 21.55 14.77 24.28
C GLU A 299 21.72 13.32 24.73
N PHE A 300 20.78 12.83 25.55
CA PHE A 300 20.74 11.43 25.98
C PHE A 300 20.60 10.47 24.80
N ALA A 301 19.69 10.78 23.86
CA ALA A 301 19.45 9.93 22.70
C ALA A 301 20.70 9.81 21.80
N ALA A 302 21.45 10.92 21.61
CA ALA A 302 22.70 10.93 20.86
C ALA A 302 23.80 10.10 21.56
N GLU A 303 23.94 10.25 22.88
CA GLU A 303 24.91 9.46 23.65
C GLU A 303 24.60 7.96 23.61
N LEU A 304 23.32 7.60 23.77
CA LEU A 304 22.86 6.22 23.65
C LEU A 304 23.07 5.65 22.23
N TYR A 305 22.85 6.47 21.20
CA TYR A 305 23.10 6.08 19.81
C TYR A 305 24.56 5.68 19.59
N GLU A 306 25.51 6.54 19.96
CA GLU A 306 26.95 6.26 19.82
C GLU A 306 27.34 5.01 20.62
N ALA A 307 26.89 4.91 21.88
CA ALA A 307 27.22 3.80 22.75
C ALA A 307 26.68 2.45 22.24
N LEU A 308 25.52 2.44 21.58
CA LEU A 308 24.93 1.26 20.93
C LEU A 308 25.67 0.89 19.64
N GLN A 309 26.03 1.87 18.81
CA GLN A 309 26.79 1.65 17.57
C GLN A 309 28.19 1.08 17.86
N ASP A 310 28.89 1.61 18.87
CA ASP A 310 30.19 1.09 19.32
C ASP A 310 30.13 -0.37 19.78
N ARG A 311 28.95 -0.83 20.22
CA ARG A 311 28.67 -2.22 20.63
C ARG A 311 28.10 -3.07 19.49
N GLY A 312 28.08 -2.54 18.26
CA GLY A 312 27.62 -3.24 17.07
C GLY A 312 26.10 -3.40 16.97
N VAL A 313 25.33 -2.63 17.74
CA VAL A 313 23.87 -2.59 17.61
C VAL A 313 23.51 -1.65 16.47
N ARG A 314 22.68 -2.13 15.55
CA ARG A 314 22.16 -1.31 14.44
C ARG A 314 21.02 -0.47 14.97
N CYS A 315 21.27 0.82 15.21
CA CYS A 315 20.25 1.73 15.72
C CYS A 315 20.09 3.01 14.89
N TRP A 316 18.93 3.65 15.01
CA TRP A 316 18.59 4.91 14.35
C TRP A 316 17.87 5.84 15.34
N LEU A 317 17.98 7.15 15.12
CA LEU A 317 17.32 8.18 15.92
C LEU A 317 15.99 8.60 15.29
N ASN A 318 14.94 8.75 16.10
CA ASN A 318 13.66 9.31 15.72
C ASN A 318 13.21 10.35 16.75
N GLY A 319 13.48 11.63 16.44
CA GLY A 319 13.18 12.76 17.32
C GLY A 319 11.87 13.45 16.94
N TYR A 320 11.03 13.73 17.93
CA TYR A 320 9.73 14.40 17.75
C TYR A 320 9.76 15.85 18.27
N ASP A 321 9.19 16.78 17.48
CA ASP A 321 9.00 18.17 17.92
C ASP A 321 7.84 18.29 18.90
N THR A 322 8.02 19.19 19.84
CA THR A 322 7.10 19.60 20.87
C THR A 322 5.72 20.01 20.33
N ASN A 323 5.62 20.45 19.07
CA ASN A 323 4.39 20.98 18.46
C ASN A 323 3.95 20.28 17.16
N SER A 324 4.68 19.30 16.65
CA SER A 324 4.30 18.62 15.40
C SER A 324 3.32 17.47 15.68
N GLU A 325 2.05 17.64 15.33
CA GLU A 325 1.11 16.52 15.16
C GLU A 325 1.48 15.67 13.92
N GLU A 326 2.25 16.27 13.00
CA GLU A 326 2.83 15.68 11.80
C GLU A 326 4.28 15.26 12.03
N GLY A 327 4.49 14.23 12.84
CA GLY A 327 5.70 13.42 12.68
C GLY A 327 5.46 12.43 11.55
N ASP A 328 6.34 12.40 10.55
CA ASP A 328 6.38 11.36 9.51
C ASP A 328 6.08 10.01 10.16
N ALA A 329 5.04 9.33 9.70
CA ALA A 329 4.78 7.96 10.11
C ALA A 329 6.01 7.15 9.67
N GLY A 330 6.96 6.99 10.59
CA GLY A 330 8.26 6.40 10.31
C GLY A 330 8.04 5.07 9.62
N ILE A 331 8.80 4.80 8.56
CA ILE A 331 8.73 3.53 7.84
C ILE A 331 9.11 2.42 8.83
N HIS A 332 8.10 1.79 9.42
CA HIS A 332 8.25 0.95 10.60
C HIS A 332 8.76 -0.45 10.24
N THR A 333 10.06 -0.54 9.96
CA THR A 333 10.76 -1.75 9.47
C THR A 333 11.70 -2.39 10.49
N TRP A 334 11.72 -1.90 11.73
CA TRP A 334 12.65 -2.34 12.78
C TRP A 334 12.08 -3.40 13.73
N ASP A 335 13.00 -4.18 14.33
CA ASP A 335 12.72 -5.24 15.30
C ASP A 335 12.28 -4.71 16.68
N ALA A 336 12.93 -3.67 17.21
CA ALA A 336 12.63 -3.10 18.52
C ALA A 336 12.64 -1.55 18.52
N MET A 337 11.79 -0.96 19.35
CA MET A 337 11.69 0.48 19.59
C MET A 337 12.07 0.78 21.04
N LEU A 338 13.16 1.52 21.24
CA LEU A 338 13.54 2.10 22.52
C LEU A 338 12.79 3.42 22.71
N LEU A 339 11.88 3.47 23.68
CA LEU A 339 11.14 4.69 24.00
C LEU A 339 11.84 5.42 25.15
N CYS A 340 12.36 6.61 24.91
CA CYS A 340 12.86 7.51 25.95
C CYS A 340 11.71 7.98 26.84
N CYS A 341 11.51 7.31 27.97
CA CYS A 341 10.45 7.59 28.93
C CYS A 341 10.89 8.68 29.91
N SER A 342 10.87 9.92 29.45
CA SER A 342 10.92 11.13 30.29
C SER A 342 9.53 11.76 30.43
N LYS A 343 9.37 12.68 31.36
CA LYS A 343 8.20 13.57 31.43
C LYS A 343 7.98 14.34 30.14
N ALA A 344 9.06 14.77 29.47
CA ALA A 344 8.99 15.53 28.23
C ALA A 344 8.39 14.70 27.08
N SER A 345 8.75 13.41 27.01
CA SER A 345 8.25 12.49 26.00
C SER A 345 6.84 11.98 26.31
N LEU A 346 6.60 11.46 27.52
CA LEU A 346 5.35 10.78 27.86
C LEU A 346 4.13 11.70 28.06
N THR A 347 4.34 13.01 28.11
CA THR A 347 3.24 13.99 28.16
C THR A 347 2.73 14.42 26.78
N ARG A 348 3.35 13.94 25.69
CA ARG A 348 3.02 14.34 24.31
C ARG A 348 2.12 13.30 23.61
N ALA A 349 1.29 13.78 22.68
CA ALA A 349 0.37 12.92 21.94
C ALA A 349 1.06 11.88 21.04
N TRP A 350 2.25 12.22 20.52
CA TRP A 350 3.03 11.31 19.66
C TRP A 350 3.44 10.04 20.43
N ALA A 351 3.81 10.14 21.72
CA ALA A 351 4.26 8.98 22.49
C ALA A 351 3.14 7.94 22.64
N ALA A 352 1.91 8.40 22.86
CA ALA A 352 0.72 7.55 22.88
C ALA A 352 0.43 6.88 21.53
N ARG A 353 0.78 7.51 20.41
CA ARG A 353 0.65 6.93 19.05
C ARG A 353 1.67 5.82 18.84
N GLU A 354 2.94 6.08 19.13
CA GLU A 354 4.02 5.11 18.99
C GLU A 354 3.83 3.88 19.89
N VAL A 355 3.39 4.10 21.14
CA VAL A 355 3.05 3.00 22.07
C VAL A 355 1.93 2.14 21.48
N ARG A 356 0.81 2.74 21.03
CA ARG A 356 -0.28 1.98 20.42
C ARG A 356 0.18 1.18 19.21
N TRP A 357 0.98 1.79 18.34
CA TRP A 357 1.51 1.14 17.16
C TRP A 357 2.38 -0.08 17.52
N ALA A 358 3.35 0.10 18.43
CA ALA A 358 4.27 -0.98 18.80
C ALA A 358 3.52 -2.18 19.41
N ILE A 359 2.49 -1.92 20.23
CA ILE A 359 1.69 -2.96 20.86
C ILE A 359 0.81 -3.69 19.84
N ASP A 360 0.18 -2.97 18.90
CA ASP A 360 -0.64 -3.59 17.85
C ASP A 360 0.21 -4.50 16.94
N GLN A 361 1.45 -4.11 16.67
CA GLN A 361 2.41 -4.93 15.93
C GLN A 361 2.79 -6.22 16.66
N GLU A 362 3.00 -6.16 17.98
CA GLU A 362 3.22 -7.36 18.81
C GLU A 362 2.00 -8.29 18.82
N ARG A 363 0.78 -7.76 18.63
CA ARG A 363 -0.46 -8.54 18.52
C ARG A 363 -0.61 -9.23 17.16
N THR A 364 -0.20 -8.57 16.09
CA THR A 364 -0.39 -9.05 14.71
C THR A 364 0.73 -9.97 14.21
N THR A 365 1.90 -9.99 14.88
CA THR A 365 3.04 -10.85 14.53
C THR A 365 2.76 -12.33 14.87
N LYS A 366 2.82 -13.24 13.88
CA LYS A 366 2.50 -14.67 14.04
C LYS A 366 3.50 -15.40 14.96
N ASN A 367 2.93 -16.12 15.93
CA ASN A 367 3.46 -16.87 17.09
C ASN A 367 4.87 -17.52 17.11
N GLN A 368 5.64 -17.63 16.02
CA GLN A 368 6.91 -18.38 16.10
C GLN A 368 8.11 -17.57 16.62
N HIS A 369 8.02 -16.23 16.72
CA HIS A 369 9.09 -15.36 17.25
C HIS A 369 8.56 -14.12 18.00
N ARG A 370 7.47 -14.27 18.79
CA ARG A 370 6.81 -13.14 19.48
C ARG A 370 7.71 -12.57 20.59
N ARG A 371 8.48 -11.52 20.28
CA ARG A 371 9.30 -10.74 21.22
C ARG A 371 8.67 -9.38 21.46
N GLN A 372 8.92 -8.80 22.64
CA GLN A 372 8.60 -7.41 22.96
C GLN A 372 9.26 -6.46 21.93
N LYS A 373 8.47 -5.70 21.18
CA LYS A 373 8.93 -4.64 20.28
C LYS A 373 9.18 -3.33 21.02
N LEU A 374 8.32 -2.97 21.97
CA LEU A 374 8.47 -1.72 22.74
C LEU A 374 9.38 -1.93 23.95
N ILE A 375 10.51 -1.24 24.07
CA ILE A 375 11.41 -1.30 25.23
C ILE A 375 11.47 0.09 25.90
N PRO A 376 10.85 0.28 27.08
CA PRO A 376 10.86 1.56 27.78
C PRO A 376 12.22 1.86 28.42
N LEU A 377 12.73 3.08 28.22
CA LEU A 377 13.93 3.61 28.88
C LEU A 377 13.53 4.65 29.91
N ASN A 378 13.56 4.32 31.20
CA ASN A 378 13.12 5.22 32.26
C ASN A 378 14.20 6.26 32.58
N LEU A 379 14.03 7.50 32.14
CA LEU A 379 15.05 8.55 32.21
C LEU A 379 14.99 9.37 33.50
N ASP A 380 13.78 9.72 33.95
CA ASP A 380 13.56 10.67 35.06
C ASP A 380 12.59 10.14 36.14
N GLY A 381 12.14 8.89 36.02
CA GLY A 381 11.18 8.28 36.94
C GLY A 381 9.73 8.65 36.69
N TYR A 382 9.44 9.53 35.71
CA TYR A 382 8.06 9.96 35.41
C TYR A 382 7.16 8.80 35.02
N LEU A 383 7.69 7.76 34.37
CA LEU A 383 6.96 6.55 33.97
C LEU A 383 6.16 5.91 35.12
N PHE A 384 6.65 6.01 36.36
CA PHE A 384 6.02 5.40 37.54
C PHE A 384 5.18 6.37 38.37
N THR A 385 4.87 7.55 37.84
CA THR A 385 4.04 8.55 38.52
C THR A 385 2.56 8.39 38.20
N GLU A 386 1.68 8.79 39.13
CA GLU A 386 0.23 8.78 38.91
C GLU A 386 -0.19 9.71 37.75
N ASP A 387 0.54 10.82 37.56
CA ASP A 387 0.32 11.73 36.43
C ASP A 387 0.58 11.05 35.09
N CYS A 388 1.66 10.24 34.97
CA CYS A 388 1.90 9.45 33.77
C CYS A 388 0.81 8.39 33.54
N ARG A 389 0.40 7.68 34.59
CA ARG A 389 -0.65 6.65 34.53
C ARG A 389 -1.96 7.17 33.95
N THR A 390 -2.33 8.40 34.29
CA THR A 390 -3.58 9.02 33.81
C THR A 390 -3.49 9.55 32.38
N ARG A 391 -2.28 9.88 31.88
CA ARG A 391 -2.09 10.52 30.58
C ARG A 391 -1.69 9.57 29.46
N LEU A 392 -0.88 8.54 29.76
CA LEU A 392 -0.37 7.61 28.77
C LEU A 392 -1.39 6.47 28.53
N PRO A 393 -2.00 6.37 27.34
CA PRO A 393 -2.83 5.22 27.02
C PRO A 393 -2.01 3.94 27.05
N MET A 394 -2.61 2.83 27.51
CA MET A 394 -1.95 1.52 27.61
C MET A 394 -0.77 1.51 28.59
N TRP A 395 -0.72 2.45 29.55
CA TRP A 395 0.35 2.57 30.54
C TRP A 395 0.68 1.26 31.26
N GLU A 396 -0.33 0.49 31.69
CA GLU A 396 -0.10 -0.81 32.37
C GLU A 396 0.74 -1.74 31.50
N GLN A 397 0.40 -1.82 30.21
CA GLN A 397 1.15 -2.63 29.26
C GLN A 397 2.59 -2.08 29.08
N VAL A 398 2.80 -0.77 29.11
CA VAL A 398 4.15 -0.17 29.02
C VAL A 398 4.99 -0.48 30.27
N VAL A 399 4.39 -0.52 31.46
CA VAL A 399 5.12 -0.79 32.72
C VAL A 399 5.38 -2.27 32.95
N ASP A 400 4.48 -3.15 32.50
CA ASP A 400 4.64 -4.61 32.57
C ASP A 400 5.76 -5.13 31.65
N ARG A 401 6.22 -4.30 30.72
CA ARG A 401 7.34 -4.56 29.84
C ARG A 401 8.67 -4.42 30.56
N LYS A 402 9.66 -5.21 30.12
CA LYS A 402 11.04 -5.05 30.59
C LYS A 402 11.53 -3.65 30.22
N HIS A 403 11.87 -2.86 31.23
CA HIS A 403 12.33 -1.48 31.10
C HIS A 403 13.74 -1.33 31.68
N PHE A 404 14.48 -0.34 31.19
CA PHE A 404 15.86 -0.08 31.59
C PHE A 404 15.96 1.26 32.31
N PRO A 405 16.50 1.31 33.53
CA PRO A 405 16.68 2.56 34.25
C PRO A 405 17.89 3.32 33.72
N PHE A 406 17.70 4.60 33.41
CA PHE A 406 18.75 5.57 33.10
C PHE A 406 18.61 6.82 33.99
N LEU A 407 18.09 6.61 35.21
CA LEU A 407 17.82 7.66 36.19
C LEU A 407 19.08 8.47 36.48
N ASN A 408 19.09 9.76 36.09
CA ASN A 408 20.19 10.70 36.32
C ASN A 408 21.57 10.07 36.03
N SER A 409 21.82 9.73 34.76
CA SER A 409 23.10 9.23 34.25
C SER A 409 24.23 10.29 34.29
N VAL A 410 24.55 10.81 35.48
CA VAL A 410 25.60 11.82 35.69
C VAL A 410 26.99 11.17 35.75
N GLU A 411 27.06 9.86 36.02
CA GLU A 411 28.30 9.08 36.03
C GLU A 411 28.37 8.12 34.82
N SER A 412 29.41 8.29 33.98
CA SER A 412 29.63 7.50 32.76
C SER A 412 29.69 5.98 32.98
N ALA A 413 30.15 5.52 34.16
CA ALA A 413 30.24 4.10 34.47
C ALA A 413 28.88 3.41 34.65
N ASP A 414 27.89 4.11 35.23
CA ASP A 414 26.54 3.59 35.38
C ASP A 414 25.79 3.59 34.04
N PHE A 415 26.09 4.57 33.18
CA PHE A 415 25.54 4.62 31.82
C PHE A 415 26.00 3.41 30.99
N ASP A 416 27.31 3.16 30.90
CA ASP A 416 27.86 2.03 30.13
C ASP A 416 27.34 0.68 30.63
N LEU A 417 27.17 0.51 31.95
CA LEU A 417 26.60 -0.69 32.54
C LEU A 417 25.15 -0.91 32.08
N HIS A 418 24.31 0.13 32.08
CA HIS A 418 22.94 0.04 31.61
C HIS A 418 22.86 -0.20 30.10
N VAL A 419 23.76 0.39 29.31
CA VAL A 419 23.87 0.11 27.87
C VAL A 419 24.27 -1.35 27.64
N ASP A 420 25.24 -1.89 28.37
CA ASP A 420 25.63 -3.31 28.25
C ASP A 420 24.49 -4.25 28.61
N GLN A 421 23.71 -3.94 29.65
CA GLN A 421 22.51 -4.69 30.01
C GLN A 421 21.48 -4.66 28.89
N LEU A 422 21.28 -3.48 28.27
CA LEU A 422 20.38 -3.30 27.14
C LEU A 422 20.85 -4.10 25.91
N VAL A 423 22.14 -4.02 25.54
CA VAL A 423 22.71 -4.78 24.40
C VAL A 423 22.58 -6.28 24.61
N ASN A 424 22.92 -6.79 25.80
CA ASN A 424 22.76 -8.21 26.11
C ASN A 424 21.31 -8.65 25.97
N ALA A 425 20.37 -7.78 26.38
CA ALA A 425 18.97 -8.04 26.22
C ALA A 425 18.61 -8.11 24.71
N LEU A 426 18.96 -7.10 23.93
CA LEU A 426 18.71 -7.04 22.48
C LEU A 426 19.33 -8.24 21.73
N GLN A 427 20.45 -8.78 22.17
CA GLN A 427 21.10 -9.93 21.52
C GLN A 427 20.51 -11.31 21.93
N GLY A 428 19.32 -11.34 22.52
CA GLY A 428 18.63 -12.59 22.87
C GLY A 428 19.16 -13.30 24.12
N ARG A 429 20.01 -12.65 24.93
CA ARG A 429 20.45 -13.16 26.25
C ARG A 429 19.53 -12.71 27.39
N GLY A 430 18.49 -11.94 27.11
CA GLY A 430 17.45 -11.55 28.06
C GLY A 430 16.08 -12.15 27.71
N ASP A 431 15.28 -12.45 28.73
CA ASP A 431 13.88 -12.87 28.55
C ASP A 431 13.02 -11.67 28.11
N PHE A 432 12.52 -11.71 26.87
CA PHE A 432 11.54 -10.78 26.29
C PHE A 432 10.27 -11.52 25.86
N SER A 433 9.99 -12.66 26.50
CA SER A 433 8.71 -13.35 26.33
C SER A 433 7.57 -12.44 26.81
N LEU A 434 6.51 -12.36 26.01
CA LEU A 434 5.28 -11.68 26.44
C LEU A 434 4.57 -12.57 27.47
N PRO A 435 3.98 -12.02 28.55
CA PRO A 435 3.17 -12.78 29.48
C PRO A 435 2.00 -13.49 28.77
N GLU A 436 1.66 -14.71 29.18
CA GLU A 436 0.53 -15.50 28.63
C GLU A 436 -0.82 -14.75 28.78
N ASP A 437 -0.90 -13.74 29.63
CA ASP A 437 -2.14 -13.05 29.97
C ASP A 437 -2.58 -12.02 28.90
N VAL A 438 -1.72 -11.74 27.90
CA VAL A 438 -2.06 -10.87 26.73
C VAL A 438 -2.78 -11.68 25.62
N LEU A 439 -3.18 -12.93 25.91
CA LEU A 439 -3.66 -13.89 24.90
C LEU A 439 -5.12 -13.73 24.45
N PHE A 440 -5.97 -12.94 25.12
CA PHE A 440 -7.36 -12.78 24.68
C PHE A 440 -7.93 -11.40 25.01
N GLU A 441 -8.09 -10.56 23.98
CA GLU A 441 -9.25 -9.68 23.79
C GLU A 441 -9.39 -9.30 22.31
#